data_AF-A0A9X7PE48-F1
#
_entry.id   AF-A0A9X7PE48-F1
#
_cell.length_a   1.000
_cell.length_b   1.000
_cell.length_c   1.000
_cell.angle_alpha   90.00
_cell.angle_beta   90.00
_cell.angle_gamma   90.00
#
_symmetry.space_group_name_H-M   'P 1'
#
loop_
_entity.id
_entity.type
_entity.pdbx_description
1 polymer ?
#
loop_
_entity_poly.entity_id
_entity_poly.type
_entity_poly.pdbx_seq_one_letter_code
_entity_poly.pdbx_strand_id
1 'polypeptide(L)'
;AASTAPTATTKAAAPAAPAAATATGRSRRPVLWSALALVTVAGLAAGAFFLTQGQADDDDTSTQAAPSQDASAHPSGKASPSTAPKPPPAGYHLVTEKEAGISFPVPDGWKRGKLKDSDEILYVDPSGLVGLRVSVLDLASSDPLQRWKDDEAKSLREGKLPGYTQLRMQSTEYRGMPAAVWEFSWKGRAREYRAADLGFGRPGEKEYAIYLSAPKADWHKHSPVFDAVREGFRADAR
;
A
#
# COMPACT_ATOMS: atom_id res chain seq x y z
N ALA A 1 14.45 94.67 -0.48
CA ALA A 1 14.07 93.67 -1.49
C ALA A 1 13.65 92.39 -0.77
N ALA A 2 12.87 91.57 -1.45
CA ALA A 2 11.78 90.76 -0.90
C ALA A 2 12.14 89.56 0.03
N SER A 3 11.13 89.25 0.84
CA SER A 3 10.91 88.14 1.75
C SER A 3 11.00 86.76 1.09
N THR A 4 11.57 85.75 1.78
CA THR A 4 11.18 84.35 1.60
C THR A 4 11.36 83.55 2.90
N ALA A 5 10.29 82.87 3.28
CA ALA A 5 10.21 81.69 4.15
C ALA A 5 9.12 80.78 3.54
N PRO A 6 8.94 79.53 4.01
CA PRO A 6 9.93 78.47 4.14
C PRO A 6 9.55 77.24 3.27
N THR A 7 10.50 76.33 3.09
CA THR A 7 10.40 75.09 2.31
C THR A 7 9.39 74.11 2.91
N ALA A 8 8.33 73.79 2.16
CA ALA A 8 7.46 72.65 2.39
C ALA A 8 8.06 71.39 1.75
N THR A 9 8.33 70.36 2.56
CA THR A 9 8.71 69.02 2.06
C THR A 9 7.43 68.22 1.82
N THR A 10 7.01 68.16 0.56
CA THR A 10 5.84 67.39 0.11
C THR A 10 6.19 65.91 -0.06
N LYS A 11 5.42 65.08 0.66
CA LYS A 11 5.30 63.62 0.61
C LYS A 11 5.20 63.11 -0.84
N ALA A 12 6.17 62.30 -1.27
CA ALA A 12 6.17 61.67 -2.59
C ALA A 12 5.03 60.65 -2.73
N ALA A 13 4.33 60.75 -3.85
CA ALA A 13 3.15 60.00 -4.21
C ALA A 13 3.47 58.57 -4.66
N ALA A 14 2.58 57.64 -4.30
CA ALA A 14 2.50 56.30 -4.84
C ALA A 14 1.86 56.32 -6.25
N PRO A 15 2.37 55.58 -7.25
CA PRO A 15 1.62 55.28 -8.46
C PRO A 15 0.72 54.06 -8.27
N ALA A 16 -0.49 54.18 -8.81
CA ALA A 16 -1.59 53.23 -8.74
C ALA A 16 -1.27 51.87 -9.40
N ALA A 17 -1.78 50.80 -8.80
CA ALA A 17 -1.77 49.44 -9.35
C ALA A 17 -2.76 49.30 -10.53
N PRO A 18 -2.39 48.61 -11.62
CA PRO A 18 -3.37 48.07 -12.54
C PRO A 18 -3.91 46.73 -12.01
N ALA A 19 -5.23 46.65 -11.85
CA ALA A 19 -5.94 45.40 -11.66
C ALA A 19 -5.96 44.62 -12.99
N ALA A 20 -5.49 43.36 -12.98
CA ALA A 20 -5.75 42.43 -14.07
C ALA A 20 -5.73 40.96 -13.61
N ALA A 21 -6.85 40.30 -13.93
CA ALA A 21 -7.05 38.87 -14.16
C ALA A 21 -6.87 37.88 -12.99
N THR A 22 -8.00 37.48 -12.41
CA THR A 22 -8.17 36.19 -11.74
C THR A 22 -7.94 35.05 -12.73
N ALA A 23 -6.70 34.57 -12.83
CA ALA A 23 -6.39 33.31 -13.49
C ALA A 23 -6.92 32.16 -12.61
N THR A 24 -7.99 31.51 -13.06
CA THR A 24 -8.50 30.24 -12.54
C THR A 24 -7.50 29.13 -12.87
N GLY A 25 -6.41 29.09 -12.09
CA GLY A 25 -5.41 28.04 -12.15
C GLY A 25 -5.97 26.74 -11.63
N ARG A 26 -6.40 25.88 -12.57
CA ARG A 26 -6.72 24.46 -12.37
C ARG A 26 -5.62 23.84 -11.50
N SER A 27 -5.93 23.64 -10.22
CA SER A 27 -5.00 23.10 -9.25
C SER A 27 -4.64 21.68 -9.66
N ARG A 28 -3.46 21.53 -10.27
CA ARG A 28 -2.76 20.26 -10.32
C ARG A 28 -2.44 19.94 -8.88
N ARG A 29 -3.31 19.15 -8.24
CA ARG A 29 -3.03 18.57 -6.93
C ARG A 29 -1.68 17.87 -7.05
N PRO A 30 -0.63 18.27 -6.31
CA PRO A 30 0.55 17.43 -6.21
C PRO A 30 0.09 16.15 -5.50
N VAL A 31 0.04 15.04 -6.24
CA VAL A 31 -0.18 13.71 -5.67
C VAL A 31 1.02 13.44 -4.78
N LEU A 32 0.78 13.52 -3.48
CA LEU A 32 1.76 13.35 -2.43
C LEU A 32 2.09 11.85 -2.35
N TRP A 33 2.94 11.36 -3.25
CA TRP A 33 3.37 9.95 -3.25
C TRP A 33 4.22 9.69 -2.02
N SER A 34 3.64 9.04 -1.02
CA SER A 34 4.33 8.64 0.20
C SER A 34 3.58 7.49 0.86
N ALA A 35 3.70 6.29 0.32
CA ALA A 35 3.18 5.06 0.94
C ALA A 35 4.14 4.57 2.02
N LEU A 36 4.32 5.39 3.05
CA LEU A 36 4.69 4.87 4.35
C LEU A 36 3.87 5.60 5.41
N ALA A 37 2.57 5.32 5.39
CA ALA A 37 1.70 5.69 6.48
C ALA A 37 1.94 4.72 7.65
N LEU A 38 3.05 4.87 8.38
CA LEU A 38 3.31 4.16 9.65
C LEU A 38 2.26 4.53 10.71
N VAL A 39 1.05 3.95 10.61
CA VAL A 39 0.15 3.85 11.75
C VAL A 39 0.71 2.77 12.65
N THR A 40 1.33 3.19 13.76
CA THR A 40 1.52 2.30 14.90
C THR A 40 0.21 1.58 15.14
N VAL A 41 0.19 0.24 15.06
CA VAL A 41 -1.03 -0.52 15.34
C VAL A 41 -1.46 -0.12 16.74
N ALA A 42 -2.43 0.78 16.81
CA ALA A 42 -3.05 1.18 18.05
C ALA A 42 -3.98 0.04 18.35
N GLY A 43 -3.76 -0.62 19.50
CA GLY A 43 -4.67 -1.64 20.00
C GLY A 43 -6.07 -1.05 20.01
N LEU A 44 -6.89 -1.48 19.04
CA LEU A 44 -8.31 -1.24 19.09
C LEU A 44 -8.85 -2.23 20.13
N ALA A 45 -9.38 -1.64 21.19
CA ALA A 45 -10.06 -2.34 22.26
C ALA A 45 -11.00 -3.41 21.71
N ALA A 46 -10.90 -4.61 22.30
CA ALA A 46 -11.92 -5.63 22.18
C ALA A 46 -13.29 -5.05 22.55
N GLY A 47 -14.30 -5.26 21.70
CA GLY A 47 -15.69 -4.98 22.07
C GLY A 47 -16.58 -4.57 20.90
N ALA A 48 -17.56 -5.42 20.61
CA ALA A 48 -18.75 -5.18 19.80
C ALA A 48 -18.57 -5.10 18.27
N PHE A 49 -18.60 -6.27 17.62
CA PHE A 49 -19.55 -6.51 16.53
C PHE A 49 -19.72 -8.03 16.33
N PHE A 50 -20.62 -8.60 17.13
CA PHE A 50 -21.34 -9.82 16.78
C PHE A 50 -22.65 -9.41 16.13
N LEU A 51 -23.20 -10.29 15.29
CA LEU A 51 -24.40 -10.17 14.44
C LEU A 51 -24.04 -9.49 13.11
N THR A 52 -24.17 -10.14 11.94
CA THR A 52 -25.26 -11.02 11.50
C THR A 52 -24.74 -12.12 10.56
N GLN A 53 -25.06 -13.37 10.88
CA GLN A 53 -25.04 -14.46 9.91
C GLN A 53 -26.31 -14.40 9.06
N GLY A 54 -26.14 -14.49 7.74
CA GLY A 54 -27.20 -14.81 6.79
C GLY A 54 -27.05 -16.26 6.37
N GLN A 55 -27.91 -17.10 6.95
CA GLN A 55 -28.20 -18.47 6.52
C GLN A 55 -28.94 -18.41 5.18
N ALA A 56 -28.56 -19.28 4.24
CA ALA A 56 -29.45 -19.74 3.18
C ALA A 56 -29.11 -21.21 2.91
N ASP A 57 -29.99 -22.07 3.42
CA ASP A 57 -30.11 -23.47 3.02
C ASP A 57 -31.22 -23.60 1.95
N ASP A 58 -31.21 -24.80 1.35
CA ASP A 58 -32.25 -25.47 0.57
C ASP A 58 -32.13 -25.45 -0.97
N ASP A 59 -31.50 -26.54 -1.43
CA ASP A 59 -32.02 -27.57 -2.35
C ASP A 59 -32.88 -27.14 -3.55
N ASP A 60 -32.46 -27.56 -4.76
CA ASP A 60 -33.35 -28.40 -5.57
C ASP A 60 -32.58 -29.28 -6.57
N THR A 61 -32.93 -30.56 -6.57
CA THR A 61 -32.38 -31.64 -7.41
C THR A 61 -33.36 -31.93 -8.55
N SER A 62 -32.90 -32.05 -9.80
CA SER A 62 -33.65 -32.73 -10.89
C SER A 62 -32.76 -33.09 -12.11
N THR A 63 -32.33 -34.35 -12.14
CA THR A 63 -32.46 -35.36 -13.22
C THR A 63 -32.19 -35.04 -14.71
N GLN A 64 -31.05 -35.57 -15.19
CA GLN A 64 -30.84 -36.49 -16.34
C GLN A 64 -31.58 -36.30 -17.69
N ALA A 65 -30.79 -36.15 -18.78
CA ALA A 65 -30.74 -37.07 -19.93
C ALA A 65 -29.66 -36.68 -20.96
N ALA A 66 -28.90 -37.68 -21.42
CA ALA A 66 -28.13 -37.71 -22.68
C ALA A 66 -28.78 -38.82 -23.58
N PRO A 67 -28.36 -39.11 -24.83
CA PRO A 67 -27.22 -38.60 -25.61
C PRO A 67 -27.49 -38.35 -27.13
N SER A 68 -26.49 -37.82 -27.86
CA SER A 68 -25.89 -38.39 -29.11
C SER A 68 -25.55 -37.37 -30.21
N GLN A 69 -24.30 -37.50 -30.70
CA GLN A 69 -23.78 -37.22 -32.07
C GLN A 69 -23.76 -35.75 -32.52
N ASP A 70 -22.74 -35.23 -33.21
CA ASP A 70 -21.84 -35.84 -34.18
C ASP A 70 -20.53 -35.04 -34.31
N ALA A 71 -19.54 -35.65 -34.95
CA ALA A 71 -18.18 -35.15 -35.11
C ALA A 71 -18.08 -33.91 -36.03
N SER A 72 -17.15 -33.00 -35.71
CA SER A 72 -16.41 -32.23 -36.72
C SER A 72 -15.07 -31.80 -36.15
N ALA A 73 -14.00 -32.35 -36.73
CA ALA A 73 -12.63 -32.00 -36.45
C ALA A 73 -12.32 -30.61 -37.05
N HIS A 74 -11.72 -29.73 -36.25
CA HIS A 74 -10.93 -28.63 -36.77
C HIS A 74 -9.69 -28.42 -35.88
N PRO A 75 -8.47 -28.33 -36.45
CA PRO A 75 -7.24 -28.26 -35.67
C PRO A 75 -6.96 -26.81 -35.32
N SER A 76 -6.95 -26.45 -34.03
CA SER A 76 -6.34 -25.19 -33.59
C SER A 76 -6.15 -25.14 -32.09
N GLY A 77 -4.98 -24.66 -31.70
CA GLY A 77 -4.68 -24.26 -30.33
C GLY A 77 -3.97 -25.34 -29.54
N LYS A 78 -2.64 -25.34 -29.64
CA LYS A 78 -1.77 -25.80 -28.56
C LYS A 78 -2.19 -25.01 -27.31
N ALA A 79 -3.04 -25.60 -26.46
CA ALA A 79 -3.44 -25.02 -25.20
C ALA A 79 -2.15 -24.81 -24.40
N SER A 80 -1.72 -23.55 -24.34
CA SER A 80 -0.70 -23.12 -23.39
C SER A 80 -1.19 -23.59 -22.01
N PRO A 81 -0.36 -24.23 -21.17
CA PRO A 81 -0.80 -24.64 -19.85
C PRO A 81 -1.14 -23.37 -19.07
N SER A 82 -2.44 -23.05 -19.00
CA SER A 82 -2.97 -22.10 -18.04
C SER A 82 -2.68 -22.73 -16.69
N THR A 83 -1.54 -22.33 -16.12
CA THR A 83 -1.15 -22.75 -14.79
C THR A 83 -2.17 -22.12 -13.87
N ALA A 84 -3.17 -22.91 -13.47
CA ALA A 84 -4.16 -22.49 -12.51
C ALA A 84 -3.45 -21.83 -11.32
N PRO A 85 -3.92 -20.67 -10.84
CA PRO A 85 -3.22 -19.96 -9.77
C PRO A 85 -3.04 -20.88 -8.56
N LYS A 86 -1.80 -21.02 -8.06
CA LYS A 86 -1.51 -21.88 -6.90
C LYS A 86 -2.41 -21.51 -5.72
N PRO A 87 -3.04 -22.48 -5.03
CA PRO A 87 -3.87 -22.17 -3.87
C PRO A 87 -3.03 -21.51 -2.76
N PRO A 88 -3.65 -20.68 -1.90
CA PRO A 88 -3.00 -20.20 -0.69
C PRO A 88 -2.46 -21.36 0.18
N PRO A 89 -1.40 -21.13 0.96
CA PRO A 89 -0.94 -22.10 1.96
C PRO A 89 -2.04 -22.39 3.01
N ALA A 90 -1.93 -23.53 3.70
CA ALA A 90 -2.88 -23.89 4.74
C ALA A 90 -2.93 -22.83 5.87
N GLY A 91 -4.14 -22.50 6.33
CA GLY A 91 -4.38 -21.44 7.32
C GLY A 91 -4.40 -20.03 6.75
N TYR A 92 -4.46 -19.89 5.42
CA TYR A 92 -4.61 -18.63 4.71
C TYR A 92 -5.79 -18.69 3.75
N HIS A 93 -6.45 -17.56 3.57
CA HIS A 93 -7.43 -17.34 2.50
C HIS A 93 -6.91 -16.26 1.54
N LEU A 94 -7.31 -16.36 0.27
CA LEU A 94 -6.98 -15.34 -0.71
C LEU A 94 -7.94 -14.17 -0.56
N VAL A 95 -7.40 -12.96 -0.43
CA VAL A 95 -8.20 -11.72 -0.50
C VAL A 95 -8.01 -11.05 -1.85
N THR A 96 -9.07 -10.41 -2.35
CA THR A 96 -9.05 -9.65 -3.61
C THR A 96 -9.43 -8.20 -3.33
N GLU A 97 -8.47 -7.30 -3.54
CA GLU A 97 -8.63 -5.85 -3.37
C GLU A 97 -8.89 -5.25 -4.75
N LYS A 98 -10.15 -5.33 -5.20
CA LYS A 98 -10.57 -5.02 -6.58
C LYS A 98 -10.19 -3.61 -7.03
N GLU A 99 -10.28 -2.63 -6.14
CA GLU A 99 -9.94 -1.24 -6.44
C GLU A 99 -8.44 -1.07 -6.75
N ALA A 100 -7.60 -1.82 -6.05
CA ALA A 100 -6.15 -1.86 -6.25
C ALA A 100 -5.72 -2.83 -7.37
N GLY A 101 -6.60 -3.72 -7.82
CA GLY A 101 -6.31 -4.71 -8.86
C GLY A 101 -5.26 -5.74 -8.40
N ILE A 102 -5.34 -6.16 -7.14
CA ILE A 102 -4.41 -7.13 -6.56
C ILE A 102 -5.13 -8.20 -5.75
N SER A 103 -4.49 -9.35 -5.61
CA SER A 103 -4.87 -10.38 -4.65
C SER A 103 -3.65 -10.99 -3.97
N PHE A 104 -3.82 -11.42 -2.72
CA PHE A 104 -2.73 -12.02 -1.93
C PHE A 104 -3.30 -12.86 -0.78
N PRO A 105 -2.54 -13.84 -0.26
CA PRO A 105 -3.00 -14.66 0.86
C PRO A 105 -2.89 -13.88 2.18
N VAL A 106 -3.89 -14.05 3.05
CA VAL A 106 -3.95 -13.47 4.39
C VAL A 106 -4.25 -14.59 5.37
N PRO A 107 -3.58 -14.65 6.55
CA PRO A 107 -3.90 -15.68 7.53
C PRO A 107 -5.35 -15.60 8.00
N ASP A 108 -5.92 -16.76 8.31
CA ASP A 108 -7.30 -16.83 8.79
C ASP A 108 -7.48 -16.05 10.11
N GLY A 109 -8.64 -15.40 10.26
CA GLY A 109 -8.98 -14.58 11.42
C GLY A 109 -8.42 -13.16 11.42
N TRP A 110 -7.52 -12.80 10.49
CA TRP A 110 -7.09 -11.42 10.31
C TRP A 110 -8.21 -10.59 9.68
N LYS A 111 -8.26 -9.30 10.05
CA LYS A 111 -9.33 -8.38 9.64
C LYS A 111 -8.80 -7.24 8.80
N ARG A 112 -9.57 -6.85 7.79
CA ARG A 112 -9.32 -5.64 7.00
C ARG A 112 -9.50 -4.41 7.88
N GLY A 113 -8.43 -3.64 8.07
CA GLY A 113 -8.39 -2.38 8.80
C GLY A 113 -8.46 -1.17 7.88
N LYS A 114 -8.40 0.03 8.48
CA LYS A 114 -8.27 1.30 7.76
C LYS A 114 -7.11 2.10 8.35
N LEU A 115 -6.31 2.70 7.48
CA LEU A 115 -5.27 3.65 7.84
C LEU A 115 -5.86 5.06 7.65
N LYS A 116 -5.60 5.95 8.61
CA LYS A 116 -6.02 7.34 8.46
C LYS A 116 -5.17 8.00 7.39
N ASP A 117 -5.81 8.70 6.45
CA ASP A 117 -5.15 9.48 5.41
C ASP A 117 -4.19 8.65 4.52
N SER A 118 -4.50 7.37 4.29
CA SER A 118 -3.72 6.48 3.43
C SER A 118 -4.62 5.52 2.66
N ASP A 119 -4.27 5.32 1.39
CA ASP A 119 -4.89 4.34 0.50
C ASP A 119 -4.24 2.94 0.60
N GLU A 120 -3.32 2.75 1.54
CA GLU A 120 -2.72 1.45 1.83
C GLU A 120 -3.79 0.44 2.30
N ILE A 121 -3.69 -0.77 1.76
CA ILE A 121 -4.46 -1.91 2.21
C ILE A 121 -3.84 -2.40 3.52
N LEU A 122 -4.64 -2.56 4.57
CA LEU A 122 -4.19 -3.00 5.90
C LEU A 122 -4.98 -4.22 6.35
N TYR A 123 -4.29 -5.29 6.70
CA TYR A 123 -4.82 -6.41 7.46
C TYR A 123 -4.15 -6.48 8.82
N VAL A 124 -4.93 -6.72 9.87
CA VAL A 124 -4.46 -6.79 11.26
C VAL A 124 -4.85 -8.13 11.87
N ASP A 125 -3.92 -8.71 12.61
CA ASP A 125 -4.17 -9.96 13.32
C ASP A 125 -5.18 -9.79 14.48
N PRO A 126 -5.72 -10.90 15.02
CA PRO A 126 -6.67 -10.84 16.13
C PRO A 126 -6.15 -10.12 17.39
N SER A 127 -4.84 -10.12 17.64
CA SER A 127 -4.26 -9.41 18.80
C SER A 127 -4.16 -7.90 18.60
N GLY A 128 -4.25 -7.41 17.36
CA GLY A 128 -4.03 -6.00 17.07
C GLY A 128 -2.56 -5.58 17.18
N LEU A 129 -1.62 -6.51 17.03
CA LEU A 129 -0.18 -6.23 17.18
C LEU A 129 0.61 -6.54 15.91
N VAL A 130 0.03 -7.26 14.96
CA VAL A 130 0.70 -7.59 13.70
C VAL A 130 -0.10 -6.95 12.58
N GLY A 131 0.60 -6.17 11.76
CA GLY A 131 0.02 -5.43 10.65
C GLY A 131 0.68 -5.81 9.34
N LEU A 132 -0.11 -6.34 8.41
CA LEU A 132 0.25 -6.54 7.01
C LEU A 132 -0.30 -5.37 6.20
N ARG A 133 0.54 -4.75 5.38
CA ARG A 133 0.11 -3.70 4.46
C ARG A 133 0.58 -3.97 3.05
N VAL A 134 -0.25 -3.52 2.12
CA VAL A 134 0.05 -3.58 0.70
C VAL A 134 -0.31 -2.26 0.05
N SER A 135 0.61 -1.67 -0.71
CA SER A 135 0.37 -0.43 -1.46
C SER A 135 0.52 -0.66 -2.95
N VAL A 136 -0.22 0.11 -3.74
CA VAL A 136 -0.09 0.19 -5.20
C VAL A 136 0.11 1.65 -5.58
N LEU A 137 1.23 1.97 -6.21
CA LEU A 137 1.56 3.30 -6.72
C LEU A 137 1.60 3.26 -8.25
N ASP A 138 1.34 4.38 -8.91
CA ASP A 138 1.18 4.37 -10.36
C ASP A 138 2.49 4.36 -11.15
N LEU A 139 3.61 4.72 -10.51
CA LEU A 139 4.91 4.83 -11.17
C LEU A 139 6.02 4.29 -10.27
N ALA A 140 6.56 3.14 -10.66
CA ALA A 140 7.74 2.57 -10.02
C ALA A 140 9.00 3.37 -10.37
N SER A 141 9.80 3.60 -9.34
CA SER A 141 11.14 4.17 -9.46
C SER A 141 12.06 3.29 -10.31
N SER A 142 12.99 3.90 -11.05
CA SER A 142 14.13 3.17 -11.65
C SER A 142 15.12 2.66 -10.61
N ASP A 143 15.07 3.21 -9.39
CA ASP A 143 15.91 2.82 -8.26
C ASP A 143 15.04 2.63 -7.00
N PRO A 144 14.54 1.40 -6.77
CA PRO A 144 13.77 1.07 -5.56
C PRO A 144 14.58 1.24 -4.27
N LEU A 145 15.91 1.08 -4.32
CA LEU A 145 16.76 1.25 -3.14
C LEU A 145 16.84 2.72 -2.73
N GLN A 146 16.98 3.63 -3.70
CA GLN A 146 16.96 5.07 -3.41
C GLN A 146 15.62 5.50 -2.83
N ARG A 147 14.50 4.95 -3.33
CA ARG A 147 13.16 5.19 -2.78
C ARG A 147 13.08 4.86 -1.28
N TRP A 148 13.66 3.73 -0.86
CA TRP A 148 13.74 3.34 0.56
C TRP A 148 14.63 4.24 1.40
N LYS A 149 15.75 4.71 0.87
CA LYS A 149 16.58 5.72 1.57
C LYS A 149 15.83 7.02 1.80
N ASP A 150 15.05 7.46 0.81
CA ASP A 150 14.24 8.68 0.91
C ASP A 150 13.14 8.52 1.96
N ASP A 151 12.46 7.36 2.00
CA ASP A 151 11.44 7.05 3.00
C ASP A 151 12.01 6.91 4.41
N GLU A 152 13.18 6.30 4.56
CA GLU A 152 13.92 6.24 5.83
C GLU A 152 14.22 7.66 6.32
N ALA A 153 14.88 8.48 5.50
CA ALA A 153 15.25 9.85 5.85
C ALA A 153 14.02 10.69 6.23
N LYS A 154 12.93 10.56 5.48
CA LYS A 154 11.66 11.23 5.77
C LYS A 154 11.06 10.77 7.10
N SER A 155 11.02 9.47 7.34
CA SER A 155 10.43 8.88 8.56
C SER A 155 11.19 9.28 9.82
N LEU A 156 12.52 9.38 9.73
CA LEU A 156 13.37 9.88 10.81
C LEU A 156 13.15 11.37 11.08
N ARG A 157 13.12 12.20 10.01
CA ARG A 157 12.85 13.63 10.12
C ARG A 157 11.48 13.93 10.74
N GLU A 158 10.48 13.10 10.46
CA GLU A 158 9.12 13.22 10.99
C GLU A 158 8.95 12.58 12.38
N GLY A 159 10.01 11.96 12.94
CA GLY A 159 9.96 11.34 14.26
C GLY A 159 9.06 10.10 14.35
N LYS A 160 8.75 9.46 13.21
CA LYS A 160 7.83 8.31 13.14
C LYS A 160 8.44 7.00 13.65
N LEU A 161 9.77 6.92 13.71
CA LEU A 161 10.53 5.74 14.09
C LEU A 161 11.41 6.01 15.32
N PRO A 162 10.80 6.23 16.51
CA PRO A 162 11.57 6.43 17.73
C PRO A 162 12.43 5.20 18.05
N GLY A 163 13.71 5.41 18.40
CA GLY A 163 14.64 4.30 18.64
C GLY A 163 14.90 3.42 17.42
N TYR A 164 14.85 4.00 16.23
CA TYR A 164 15.10 3.34 14.96
C TYR A 164 16.41 2.55 14.95
N THR A 165 16.40 1.38 14.33
CA THR A 165 17.60 0.63 13.97
C THR A 165 17.37 0.00 12.60
N GLN A 166 18.21 0.37 11.62
CA GLN A 166 18.23 -0.30 10.32
C GLN A 166 18.83 -1.69 10.50
N LEU A 167 18.10 -2.73 10.07
CA LEU A 167 18.57 -4.11 10.11
C LEU A 167 19.12 -4.54 8.75
N ARG A 168 18.44 -4.12 7.67
CA ARG A 168 18.83 -4.40 6.30
C ARG A 168 18.22 -3.35 5.38
N MET A 169 18.99 -2.88 4.40
CA MET A 169 18.44 -2.13 3.27
C MET A 169 19.28 -2.42 2.04
N GLN A 170 18.69 -3.04 1.03
CA GLN A 170 19.44 -3.44 -0.17
C GLN A 170 18.54 -3.58 -1.40
N SER A 171 19.16 -3.41 -2.57
CA SER A 171 18.55 -3.80 -3.85
C SER A 171 18.41 -5.33 -3.93
N THR A 172 17.39 -5.79 -4.65
CA THR A 172 17.10 -7.20 -4.91
C THR A 172 16.29 -7.31 -6.21
N GLU A 173 15.92 -8.52 -6.56
CA GLU A 173 14.93 -8.80 -7.60
C GLU A 173 13.76 -9.55 -7.00
N TYR A 174 12.57 -9.31 -7.54
CA TYR A 174 11.37 -10.06 -7.17
C TYR A 174 10.53 -10.35 -8.42
N ARG A 175 10.42 -11.64 -8.77
CA ARG A 175 9.68 -12.13 -9.94
C ARG A 175 10.06 -11.44 -11.27
N GLY A 176 11.35 -11.24 -11.54
CA GLY A 176 11.79 -10.60 -12.79
C GLY A 176 11.73 -9.08 -12.77
N MET A 177 11.43 -8.46 -11.62
CA MET A 177 11.30 -7.01 -11.47
C MET A 177 12.36 -6.44 -10.53
N PRO A 178 12.87 -5.22 -10.82
CA PRO A 178 13.65 -4.45 -9.85
C PRO A 178 12.91 -4.32 -8.53
N ALA A 179 13.62 -4.53 -7.44
CA ALA A 179 13.05 -4.47 -6.09
C ALA A 179 14.09 -3.98 -5.08
N ALA A 180 13.62 -3.57 -3.91
CA ALA A 180 14.46 -3.33 -2.76
C ALA A 180 13.75 -3.78 -1.50
N VAL A 181 14.53 -4.25 -0.54
CA VAL A 181 14.03 -4.61 0.79
C VAL A 181 14.58 -3.65 1.83
N TRP A 182 13.71 -3.22 2.74
CA TRP A 182 14.06 -2.47 3.93
C TRP A 182 13.51 -3.18 5.17
N GLU A 183 14.41 -3.62 6.05
CA GLU A 183 14.09 -4.21 7.34
C GLU A 183 14.64 -3.33 8.45
N PHE A 184 13.82 -3.09 9.48
CA PHE A 184 14.17 -2.20 10.57
C PHE A 184 13.40 -2.53 11.84
N SER A 185 13.86 -1.98 12.97
CA SER A 185 13.13 -1.99 14.23
C SER A 185 12.94 -0.59 14.79
N TRP A 186 11.92 -0.41 15.63
CA TRP A 186 11.64 0.83 16.33
C TRP A 186 10.86 0.58 17.63
N LYS A 187 10.85 1.58 18.51
CA LYS A 187 10.07 1.59 19.75
C LYS A 187 8.62 1.99 19.46
N GLY A 188 7.76 1.02 19.18
CA GLY A 188 6.33 1.28 19.08
C GLY A 188 5.71 1.66 20.42
N ARG A 189 4.46 2.14 20.40
CA ARG A 189 3.73 2.55 21.63
C ARG A 189 3.55 1.41 22.62
N ALA A 190 3.26 0.20 22.12
CA ALA A 190 2.98 -0.96 22.96
C ALA A 190 4.25 -1.73 23.36
N ARG A 191 5.29 -1.72 22.52
CA ARG A 191 6.54 -2.50 22.65
C ARG A 191 7.49 -2.17 21.50
N GLU A 192 8.67 -2.81 21.47
CA GLU A 192 9.54 -2.75 20.30
C GLU A 192 8.99 -3.61 19.16
N TYR A 193 9.03 -3.06 17.94
CA TYR A 193 8.57 -3.68 16.72
C TYR A 193 9.72 -3.90 15.74
N ARG A 194 9.53 -4.88 14.86
CA ARG A 194 10.32 -5.07 13.66
C ARG A 194 9.40 -5.03 12.45
N ALA A 195 9.91 -4.56 11.33
CA ALA A 195 9.25 -4.64 10.05
C ALA A 195 10.18 -5.11 8.93
N ALA A 196 9.54 -5.63 7.88
CA ALA A 196 10.13 -5.86 6.57
C ALA A 196 9.22 -5.22 5.52
N ASP A 197 9.82 -4.47 4.60
CA ASP A 197 9.17 -3.80 3.49
C ASP A 197 9.85 -4.20 2.18
N LEU A 198 9.10 -4.76 1.25
CA LEU A 198 9.56 -5.13 -0.09
C LEU A 198 8.84 -4.26 -1.11
N GLY A 199 9.57 -3.33 -1.71
CA GLY A 199 9.11 -2.50 -2.82
C GLY A 199 9.59 -3.09 -4.13
N PHE A 200 8.72 -3.17 -5.13
CA PHE A 200 9.03 -3.74 -6.44
C PHE A 200 8.13 -3.17 -7.54
N GLY A 201 8.66 -3.14 -8.75
CA GLY A 201 7.92 -2.70 -9.93
C GLY A 201 8.84 -2.52 -11.12
N ARG A 202 8.27 -2.52 -12.33
CA ARG A 202 9.03 -2.17 -13.54
C ARG A 202 8.99 -0.66 -13.71
N PRO A 203 10.12 -0.01 -14.04
CA PRO A 203 10.15 1.45 -14.20
C PRO A 203 9.09 1.93 -15.20
N GLY A 204 8.27 2.90 -14.79
CA GLY A 204 7.16 3.40 -15.61
C GLY A 204 5.85 2.59 -15.55
N GLU A 205 5.85 1.44 -14.88
CA GLU A 205 4.64 0.68 -14.52
C GLU A 205 4.28 0.92 -13.04
N LYS A 206 3.28 0.19 -12.53
CA LYS A 206 2.89 0.26 -11.12
C LYS A 206 4.02 -0.19 -10.20
N GLU A 207 4.16 0.53 -9.09
CA GLU A 207 4.95 0.09 -7.93
C GLU A 207 4.04 -0.64 -6.96
N TYR A 208 4.57 -1.69 -6.35
CA TYR A 208 3.92 -2.41 -5.28
C TYR A 208 4.84 -2.44 -4.08
N ALA A 209 4.27 -2.33 -2.88
CA ALA A 209 5.01 -2.61 -1.65
C ALA A 209 4.24 -3.61 -0.80
N ILE A 210 4.97 -4.58 -0.23
CA ILE A 210 4.47 -5.51 0.78
C ILE A 210 5.21 -5.18 2.06
N TYR A 211 4.46 -4.83 3.10
CA TYR A 211 5.00 -4.45 4.40
C TYR A 211 4.41 -5.33 5.50
N LEU A 212 5.25 -5.92 6.35
CA LEU A 212 4.81 -6.60 7.56
C LEU A 212 5.48 -5.98 8.77
N SER A 213 4.69 -5.68 9.80
CA SER A 213 5.18 -5.29 11.14
C SER A 213 4.67 -6.22 12.21
N ALA A 214 5.53 -6.56 13.17
CA ALA A 214 5.18 -7.41 14.31
C ALA A 214 6.04 -7.04 15.55
N PRO A 215 5.66 -7.49 16.76
CA PRO A 215 6.52 -7.40 17.93
C PRO A 215 7.89 -8.01 17.65
N LYS A 216 8.98 -7.28 17.96
CA LYS A 216 10.34 -7.73 17.66
C LYS A 216 10.68 -9.08 18.30
N ALA A 217 10.22 -9.29 19.54
CA ALA A 217 10.45 -10.53 20.29
C ALA A 217 9.82 -11.77 19.64
N ASP A 218 8.68 -11.59 18.94
CA ASP A 218 7.93 -12.67 18.30
C ASP A 218 8.10 -12.67 16.78
N TRP A 219 9.05 -11.90 16.23
CA TRP A 219 9.21 -11.73 14.78
C TRP A 219 9.29 -13.06 14.02
N HIS A 220 10.03 -14.03 14.55
CA HIS A 220 10.19 -15.36 13.95
C HIS A 220 8.86 -16.13 13.76
N LYS A 221 7.84 -15.85 14.58
CA LYS A 221 6.51 -16.45 14.46
C LYS A 221 5.68 -15.80 13.36
N HIS A 222 5.95 -14.53 13.06
CA HIS A 222 5.14 -13.73 12.15
C HIS A 222 5.79 -13.51 10.79
N SER A 223 7.12 -13.56 10.68
CA SER A 223 7.83 -13.40 9.41
C SER A 223 7.38 -14.37 8.30
N PRO A 224 6.94 -15.61 8.58
CA PRO A 224 6.39 -16.47 7.52
C PRO A 224 5.15 -15.88 6.82
N VAL A 225 4.40 -14.96 7.46
CA VAL A 225 3.29 -14.24 6.80
C VAL A 225 3.80 -13.39 5.64
N PHE A 226 4.95 -12.74 5.81
CA PHE A 226 5.56 -11.93 4.75
C PHE A 226 5.92 -12.78 3.54
N ASP A 227 6.49 -13.96 3.78
CA ASP A 227 6.88 -14.89 2.73
C ASP A 227 5.65 -15.48 2.02
N ALA A 228 4.62 -15.89 2.77
CA ALA A 228 3.37 -16.36 2.17
C ALA A 228 2.71 -15.30 1.27
N VAL A 229 2.68 -14.04 1.71
CA VAL A 229 2.15 -12.92 0.91
C VAL A 229 2.97 -12.73 -0.36
N ARG A 230 4.30 -12.73 -0.26
CA ARG A 230 5.19 -12.64 -1.44
C ARG A 230 4.99 -13.82 -2.39
N GLU A 231 4.91 -15.04 -1.89
CA GLU A 231 4.70 -16.20 -2.75
C GLU A 231 3.32 -16.22 -3.41
N GLY A 232 2.29 -15.72 -2.72
CA GLY A 232 0.92 -15.71 -3.21
C GLY A 232 0.44 -14.40 -3.85
N PHE A 233 1.23 -13.33 -3.85
CA PHE A 233 0.86 -12.03 -4.41
C PHE A 233 0.55 -12.12 -5.90
N ARG A 234 -0.48 -11.41 -6.34
CA ARG A 234 -0.92 -11.34 -7.73
C ARG A 234 -1.34 -9.91 -8.03
N ALA A 235 -0.76 -9.35 -9.08
CA ALA A 235 -1.30 -8.16 -9.72
C ALA A 235 -2.19 -8.64 -10.88
N ASP A 236 -3.41 -8.14 -10.92
CA ASP A 236 -4.30 -8.42 -12.05
C ASP A 236 -3.74 -7.68 -13.28
N ALA A 237 -3.54 -8.41 -14.38
CA ALA A 237 -3.21 -7.78 -15.66
C ALA A 237 -4.44 -6.97 -16.09
N ARG A 238 -4.27 -5.66 -16.27
CA ARG A 238 -5.25 -4.83 -16.99
C ARG A 238 -4.97 -4.88 -18.49
#